data_AF-A0A920UV12-F1
#
_entry.id   AF-A0A920UV12-F1
#
_cell.length_a   1.000
_cell.length_b   1.000
_cell.length_c   1.000
_cell.angle_alpha   90.00
_cell.angle_beta   90.00
_cell.angle_gamma   90.00
#
_symmetry.space_group_name_H-M   'P 1'
#
loop_
_entity.id
_entity.type
_entity.pdbx_description
1 polymer ?
#
loop_
_entity_poly.entity_id
_entity_poly.type
_entity_poly.pdbx_seq_one_letter_code
_entity_poly.pdbx_strand_id
1 'polypeptide(L)'
;MFLTPISARSRSNWISTKPPSPLANFLKYAKEGFYDNTIFHRVIDNFMIQGGGFEAGMLQKDNGDPIENEADNGLSNLTGTVAMARTSDPHSATSQFFINVADNLFLNHRNKTDQGWGYAVFGKVVEGIEAVNKIKLCETASSSGHQDVPAGDVVIESTEIVEE
;
A
#
# COMPACT_ATOMS: atom_id res chain seq x y z
N MET A 1 -13.93 0.31 1.68
CA MET A 1 -13.18 0.91 0.56
C MET A 1 -12.89 -0.20 -0.44
N PHE A 2 -13.07 0.05 -1.73
CA PHE A 2 -12.81 -0.93 -2.79
C PHE A 2 -11.56 -0.56 -3.58
N LEU A 3 -10.68 -1.54 -3.78
CA LEU A 3 -9.43 -1.41 -4.52
C LEU A 3 -9.50 -2.25 -5.79
N THR A 4 -9.02 -1.70 -6.91
CA THR A 4 -8.90 -2.44 -8.18
C THR A 4 -7.44 -2.44 -8.67
N PRO A 5 -6.96 -3.52 -9.30
CA PRO A 5 -5.67 -3.53 -9.99
C PRO A 5 -5.55 -2.43 -11.05
N ILE A 6 -4.37 -1.84 -11.20
CA ILE A 6 -4.06 -0.98 -12.35
C ILE A 6 -3.27 -1.78 -13.39
N SER A 7 -3.78 -1.85 -14.61
CA SER A 7 -3.03 -2.36 -15.76
C SER A 7 -2.23 -1.23 -16.41
N ALA A 8 -0.90 -1.32 -16.42
CA ALA A 8 -0.07 -0.52 -17.31
C ALA A 8 -0.27 -1.02 -18.76
N ARG A 9 -1.13 -0.36 -19.54
CA ARG A 9 -1.34 -0.73 -20.96
C ARG A 9 -0.15 -0.29 -21.82
N SER A 10 0.60 -1.27 -22.33
CA SER A 10 1.08 -1.30 -23.71
C SER A 10 0.73 -2.67 -24.29
N ARG A 11 0.11 -2.68 -25.47
CA ARG A 11 -0.39 -3.89 -26.15
C ARG A 11 0.76 -4.84 -26.45
N SER A 12 0.77 -6.03 -25.83
CA SER A 12 1.20 -7.33 -26.41
C SER A 12 1.16 -8.42 -25.35
N ASN A 13 0.29 -9.41 -25.55
CA ASN A 13 0.32 -10.75 -24.95
C ASN A 13 0.41 -10.90 -23.42
N TRP A 14 -0.74 -10.84 -22.74
CA TRP A 14 -0.94 -11.70 -21.56
C TRP A 14 -1.22 -13.14 -22.01
N ILE A 15 -0.18 -13.84 -22.46
CA ILE A 15 -0.13 -15.31 -22.50
C ILE A 15 0.76 -15.80 -21.34
N SER A 16 0.69 -15.14 -20.19
CA SER A 16 1.20 -15.63 -18.92
C SER A 16 0.24 -15.18 -17.83
N THR A 17 -0.43 -16.16 -17.23
CA THR A 17 -1.60 -16.06 -16.35
C THR A 17 -1.28 -15.58 -14.93
N LYS A 18 -0.13 -14.91 -14.70
CA LYS A 18 0.32 -14.52 -13.37
C LYS A 18 0.26 -12.99 -13.18
N PRO A 19 -0.43 -12.47 -12.14
CA PRO A 19 -0.42 -11.04 -11.83
C PRO A 19 0.98 -10.54 -11.44
N PRO A 20 1.26 -9.23 -11.60
CA PRO A 20 2.48 -8.58 -11.09
C PRO A 20 2.73 -8.91 -9.62
N SER A 21 3.99 -9.02 -9.19
CA SER A 21 4.35 -9.54 -7.86
C SER A 21 3.72 -8.76 -6.70
N PRO A 22 3.67 -7.41 -6.70
CA PRO A 22 2.97 -6.62 -5.68
C PRO A 22 1.49 -6.97 -5.55
N LEU A 23 0.78 -7.09 -6.67
CA LEU A 23 -0.64 -7.43 -6.67
C LEU A 23 -0.86 -8.88 -6.20
N ALA A 24 -0.06 -9.82 -6.71
CA ALA A 24 -0.15 -11.22 -6.32
C ALA A 24 0.04 -11.40 -4.81
N ASN A 25 1.03 -10.70 -4.26
CA ASN A 25 1.37 -10.71 -2.84
C ASN A 25 0.28 -10.04 -1.98
N PHE A 26 -0.23 -8.87 -2.38
CA PHE A 26 -1.34 -8.21 -1.69
C PHE A 26 -2.59 -9.10 -1.65
N LEU A 27 -2.96 -9.70 -2.79
CA LEU A 27 -4.11 -10.62 -2.86
C LEU A 27 -3.89 -11.86 -2.00
N LYS A 28 -2.66 -12.38 -1.89
CA LYS A 28 -2.35 -13.49 -0.98
C LYS A 28 -2.66 -13.10 0.47
N TYR A 29 -2.12 -11.99 0.95
CA TYR A 29 -2.38 -11.52 2.32
C TYR A 29 -3.87 -11.27 2.59
N ALA A 30 -4.59 -10.68 1.63
CA ALA A 30 -6.04 -10.48 1.75
C ALA A 30 -6.80 -11.82 1.82
N LYS A 31 -6.47 -12.79 0.96
CA LYS A 31 -7.09 -14.14 0.98
C LYS A 31 -6.88 -14.88 2.30
N GLU A 32 -5.73 -14.67 2.92
CA GLU A 32 -5.36 -15.30 4.18
C GLU A 32 -5.92 -14.56 5.41
N GLY A 33 -6.70 -13.48 5.22
CA GLY A 33 -7.24 -12.66 6.31
C GLY A 33 -6.15 -11.90 7.08
N PHE A 34 -4.95 -11.75 6.50
CA PHE A 34 -3.81 -11.14 7.19
C PHE A 34 -4.07 -9.68 7.58
N TYR A 35 -4.79 -8.95 6.72
CA TYR A 35 -5.10 -7.55 6.95
C TYR A 35 -6.23 -7.32 7.95
N ASP A 36 -6.97 -8.36 8.32
CA ASP A 36 -8.05 -8.26 9.29
C ASP A 36 -7.48 -7.87 10.66
N ASN A 37 -8.14 -6.90 11.29
CA ASN A 37 -7.73 -6.25 12.54
C ASN A 37 -6.37 -5.55 12.49
N THR A 38 -5.80 -5.34 11.30
CA THR A 38 -4.65 -4.43 11.16
C THR A 38 -5.09 -2.98 11.19
N ILE A 39 -4.16 -2.08 11.48
CA ILE A 39 -4.42 -0.64 11.55
C ILE A 39 -3.70 0.13 10.44
N PHE A 40 -4.25 1.29 10.08
CA PHE A 40 -3.49 2.37 9.48
C PHE A 40 -2.64 3.02 10.57
N HIS A 41 -1.39 2.56 10.70
CA HIS A 41 -0.48 2.98 11.75
C HIS A 41 0.29 4.26 11.43
N ARG A 42 0.16 4.79 10.21
CA ARG A 42 0.84 6.04 9.82
C ARG A 42 -0.03 6.85 8.86
N VAL A 43 -0.38 8.07 9.23
CA VAL A 43 -1.28 8.96 8.50
C VAL A 43 -0.66 10.34 8.38
N ILE A 44 -0.41 10.80 7.15
CA ILE A 44 0.15 12.11 6.89
C ILE A 44 -0.73 12.82 5.86
N ASP A 45 -1.39 13.90 6.29
CA ASP A 45 -2.21 14.70 5.39
C ASP A 45 -1.39 15.27 4.23
N ASN A 46 -2.02 15.39 3.06
CA ASN A 46 -1.38 15.79 1.80
C ASN A 46 -0.19 14.92 1.37
N PHE A 47 -0.10 13.69 1.89
CA PHE A 47 0.91 12.73 1.50
C PHE A 47 0.30 11.34 1.31
N MET A 48 0.11 10.56 2.38
CA MET A 48 -0.40 9.19 2.29
C MET A 48 -0.97 8.67 3.60
N ILE A 49 -1.71 7.56 3.51
CA ILE A 49 -2.08 6.73 4.67
C ILE A 49 -1.50 5.32 4.48
N GLN A 50 -0.82 4.79 5.49
CA GLN A 50 -0.09 3.51 5.44
C GLN A 50 -0.61 2.53 6.50
N GLY A 51 -0.77 1.28 6.11
CA GLY A 51 -1.35 0.22 6.95
C GLY A 51 -0.89 -1.19 6.57
N GLY A 52 -1.57 -2.20 7.14
CA GLY A 52 -1.39 -3.60 6.75
C GLY A 52 -0.14 -4.30 7.31
N GLY A 53 0.37 -3.85 8.46
CA GLY A 53 1.52 -4.49 9.12
C GLY A 53 1.50 -4.48 10.65
N PHE A 54 0.57 -3.76 11.26
CA PHE A 54 0.44 -3.65 12.71
C PHE A 54 -1.01 -3.88 13.11
N GLU A 55 -1.20 -4.51 14.27
CA GLU A 55 -2.47 -4.53 15.00
C GLU A 55 -2.51 -3.37 16.01
N ALA A 56 -3.66 -3.19 16.66
CA ALA A 56 -3.84 -2.20 17.72
C ALA A 56 -2.73 -2.29 18.78
N GLY A 57 -2.29 -1.14 19.29
CA GLY A 57 -1.16 -1.07 20.22
C GLY A 57 0.22 -1.17 19.55
N MET A 58 0.31 -0.95 18.23
CA MET A 58 1.55 -1.00 17.45
C MET A 58 2.24 -2.37 17.53
N LEU A 59 1.45 -3.44 17.54
CA LEU A 59 1.94 -4.81 17.53
C LEU A 59 2.19 -5.25 16.09
N GLN A 60 3.46 -5.40 15.71
CA GLN A 60 3.80 -5.81 14.34
C GLN A 60 3.40 -7.27 14.10
N LYS A 61 2.66 -7.53 13.01
CA LYS A 61 2.36 -8.89 12.57
C LYS A 61 3.59 -9.49 11.89
N ASP A 62 3.81 -10.78 12.11
CA ASP A 62 4.86 -11.54 11.43
C ASP A 62 4.53 -11.61 9.93
N ASN A 63 5.40 -11.06 9.11
CA ASN A 63 5.22 -10.96 7.67
C ASN A 63 6.09 -12.00 6.94
N GLY A 64 5.64 -12.43 5.77
CA GLY A 64 6.39 -13.37 4.95
C GLY A 64 7.59 -12.74 4.25
N ASP A 65 8.19 -13.53 3.37
CA ASP A 65 9.35 -13.12 2.60
C ASP A 65 9.09 -11.84 1.78
N PRO A 66 10.10 -10.98 1.61
CA PRO A 66 9.97 -9.78 0.82
C PRO A 66 9.85 -10.08 -0.67
N ILE A 67 9.26 -9.15 -1.41
CA ILE A 67 9.06 -9.24 -2.86
C ILE A 67 9.99 -8.28 -3.63
N GLU A 68 10.29 -8.67 -4.87
CA GLU A 68 10.96 -7.82 -5.84
C GLU A 68 10.16 -6.54 -6.09
N ASN A 69 10.86 -5.42 -6.17
CA ASN A 69 10.22 -4.12 -6.36
C ASN A 69 10.03 -3.81 -7.84
N GLU A 70 8.77 -3.86 -8.26
CA GLU A 70 8.30 -3.62 -9.63
C GLU A 70 7.87 -2.16 -9.88
N ALA A 71 8.50 -1.18 -9.23
CA ALA A 71 8.19 0.24 -9.44
C ALA A 71 8.53 0.76 -10.85
N ASP A 72 9.34 0.03 -11.62
CA ASP A 72 9.66 0.32 -13.02
C ASP A 72 8.53 -0.04 -14.01
N ASN A 73 7.35 -0.40 -13.50
CA ASN A 73 6.15 -0.73 -14.29
C ASN A 73 5.47 0.46 -14.99
N GLY A 74 5.98 1.68 -14.83
CA GLY A 74 5.49 2.90 -15.48
C GLY A 74 4.27 3.55 -14.81
N LEU A 75 3.80 3.02 -13.68
CA LEU A 75 2.72 3.61 -12.91
C LEU A 75 3.23 4.72 -11.98
N SER A 76 2.45 5.79 -11.85
CA SER A 76 2.77 6.94 -11.00
C SER A 76 1.99 6.90 -9.69
N ASN A 77 2.62 7.34 -8.60
CA ASN A 77 2.04 7.52 -7.26
C ASN A 77 1.13 8.76 -7.23
N LEU A 78 0.03 8.69 -8.00
CA LEU A 78 -1.00 9.72 -8.07
C LEU A 78 -2.02 9.54 -6.95
N THR A 79 -2.78 10.59 -6.67
CA THR A 79 -3.88 10.56 -5.71
C THR A 79 -4.82 9.37 -5.97
N GLY A 80 -5.14 8.60 -4.93
CA GLY A 80 -5.99 7.42 -4.96
C GLY A 80 -5.30 6.12 -5.38
N THR A 81 -4.02 6.15 -5.78
CA THR A 81 -3.26 4.92 -6.07
C THR A 81 -2.79 4.23 -4.79
N VAL A 82 -2.64 2.91 -4.88
CA VAL A 82 -2.14 2.03 -3.82
C VAL A 82 -0.78 1.47 -4.22
N ALA A 83 0.19 1.57 -3.33
CA ALA A 83 1.57 1.14 -3.54
C ALA A 83 2.13 0.38 -2.33
N MET A 84 3.14 -0.44 -2.56
CA MET A 84 3.80 -1.21 -1.51
C MET A 84 4.73 -0.32 -0.67
N ALA A 85 4.60 -0.40 0.65
CA ALA A 85 5.59 0.19 1.56
C ALA A 85 6.80 -0.77 1.72
N ARG A 86 7.96 -0.21 2.04
CA ARG A 86 9.22 -0.93 2.18
C ARG A 86 10.19 -0.21 3.11
N THR A 87 11.27 -0.89 3.47
CA THR A 87 12.41 -0.27 4.16
C THR A 87 13.31 0.47 3.16
N SER A 88 14.51 0.89 3.59
CA SER A 88 15.52 1.48 2.70
C SER A 88 15.95 0.55 1.58
N ASP A 89 15.95 -0.78 1.82
CA ASP A 89 16.21 -1.77 0.79
C ASP A 89 15.06 -1.75 -0.24
N PRO A 90 15.35 -1.51 -1.54
CA PRO A 90 14.34 -1.50 -2.58
C PRO A 90 13.47 -2.75 -2.61
N HIS A 91 14.01 -3.94 -2.35
CA HIS A 91 13.37 -5.24 -2.50
C HIS A 91 12.91 -5.82 -1.15
N SER A 92 12.45 -4.96 -0.23
CA SER A 92 12.04 -5.33 1.13
C SER A 92 10.53 -5.20 1.40
N ALA A 93 9.74 -4.93 0.37
CA ALA A 93 8.29 -4.86 0.50
C ALA A 93 7.72 -6.22 0.92
N THR A 94 6.82 -6.23 1.90
CA THR A 94 6.17 -7.45 2.41
C THR A 94 4.65 -7.27 2.40
N SER A 95 4.01 -6.99 3.54
CA SER A 95 2.55 -6.85 3.64
C SER A 95 2.08 -5.39 3.61
N GLN A 96 2.92 -4.47 4.08
CA GLN A 96 2.52 -3.07 4.26
C GLN A 96 2.31 -2.36 2.93
N PHE A 97 1.26 -1.55 2.88
CA PHE A 97 0.89 -0.74 1.72
C PHE A 97 0.52 0.67 2.16
N PHE A 98 0.52 1.60 1.21
CA PHE A 98 0.00 2.94 1.42
C PHE A 98 -0.92 3.38 0.28
N ILE A 99 -1.83 4.30 0.62
CA ILE A 99 -2.73 4.97 -0.32
C ILE A 99 -2.29 6.41 -0.44
N ASN A 100 -1.99 6.83 -1.66
CA ASN A 100 -1.64 8.22 -1.96
C ASN A 100 -2.87 9.11 -1.80
N VAL A 101 -2.78 10.17 -0.98
CA VAL A 101 -3.86 11.16 -0.80
C VAL A 101 -3.53 12.53 -1.42
N ALA A 102 -2.38 12.59 -2.10
CA ALA A 102 -1.89 13.65 -2.97
C ALA A 102 -1.03 13.03 -4.09
N ASP A 103 -0.66 13.82 -5.09
CA ASP A 103 0.22 13.39 -6.18
C ASP A 103 1.69 13.40 -5.72
N ASN A 104 2.21 12.22 -5.38
CA ASN A 104 3.52 12.02 -4.78
C ASN A 104 4.55 11.59 -5.82
N LEU A 105 4.74 12.40 -6.87
CA LEU A 105 5.60 12.05 -8.01
C LEU A 105 7.06 11.74 -7.63
N PHE A 106 7.54 12.25 -6.49
CA PHE A 106 8.87 11.96 -5.95
C PHE A 106 9.05 10.51 -5.48
N LEU A 107 7.95 9.76 -5.28
CA LEU A 107 7.96 8.34 -4.96
C LEU A 107 8.07 7.45 -6.22
N ASN A 108 7.94 8.03 -7.41
CA ASN A 108 8.00 7.28 -8.66
C ASN A 108 9.41 6.74 -8.94
N HIS A 109 9.45 5.62 -9.65
CA HIS A 109 10.71 5.07 -10.15
C HIS A 109 11.41 6.06 -11.08
N ARG A 110 12.72 6.21 -10.87
CA ARG A 110 13.60 7.03 -11.71
C ARG A 110 14.72 6.21 -12.34
N ASN A 111 15.34 5.32 -11.56
CA ASN A 111 16.39 4.42 -12.01
C ASN A 111 16.61 3.27 -11.00
N LYS A 112 17.41 2.27 -11.39
CA LYS A 112 17.72 1.09 -10.58
C LYS A 112 18.86 1.35 -9.57
N THR A 113 18.66 2.34 -8.70
CA THR A 113 19.53 2.66 -7.56
C THR A 113 18.72 2.69 -6.26
N ASP A 114 19.36 2.52 -5.10
CA ASP A 114 18.67 2.50 -3.80
C ASP A 114 17.77 3.72 -3.57
N GLN A 115 18.24 4.91 -4.01
CA GLN A 115 17.51 6.18 -3.87
C GLN A 115 16.50 6.44 -5.01
N GLY A 116 16.70 5.82 -6.16
CA GLY A 116 15.90 6.05 -7.35
C GLY A 116 14.85 4.98 -7.64
N TRP A 117 14.85 3.88 -6.88
CA TRP A 117 13.98 2.74 -7.18
C TRP A 117 12.50 3.08 -7.06
N GLY A 118 12.13 3.95 -6.12
CA GLY A 118 10.74 4.36 -5.88
C GLY A 118 9.90 3.28 -5.19
N TYR A 119 8.58 3.40 -5.37
CA TYR A 119 7.55 2.58 -4.73
C TYR A 119 6.56 2.04 -5.77
N ALA A 120 6.34 0.72 -5.74
CA ALA A 120 5.56 0.01 -6.74
C ALA A 120 4.05 0.22 -6.55
N VAL A 121 3.44 1.00 -7.44
CA VAL A 121 1.99 1.11 -7.55
C VAL A 121 1.45 -0.16 -8.19
N PHE A 122 0.35 -0.70 -7.63
CA PHE A 122 -0.28 -1.93 -8.12
C PHE A 122 -1.81 -1.86 -8.20
N GLY A 123 -2.43 -0.86 -7.58
CA GLY A 123 -3.87 -0.70 -7.54
C GLY A 123 -4.30 0.74 -7.38
N LYS A 124 -5.62 0.97 -7.38
CA LYS A 124 -6.26 2.25 -7.05
C LYS A 124 -7.55 2.03 -6.27
N VAL A 125 -7.91 3.01 -5.47
CA VAL A 125 -9.25 3.13 -4.87
C VAL A 125 -10.25 3.44 -5.98
N VAL A 126 -11.32 2.65 -6.08
CA VAL A 126 -12.44 2.89 -7.02
C VAL A 126 -13.69 3.38 -6.32
N GLU A 127 -13.89 2.98 -5.06
CA GLU A 127 -14.99 3.41 -4.21
C GLU A 127 -14.51 3.55 -2.76
N GLY A 128 -15.10 4.47 -2.01
CA GLY A 128 -14.70 4.73 -0.62
C GLY A 128 -13.55 5.74 -0.46
N ILE A 129 -13.29 6.57 -1.47
CA ILE A 129 -12.24 7.61 -1.37
C ILE A 129 -12.58 8.67 -0.30
N GLU A 130 -13.86 8.87 -0.01
CA GLU A 130 -14.35 9.70 1.08
C GLU A 130 -13.95 9.15 2.46
N ALA A 131 -13.86 7.83 2.62
CA ALA A 131 -13.34 7.22 3.85
C ALA A 131 -11.83 7.50 3.98
N VAL A 132 -11.07 7.35 2.89
CA VAL A 132 -9.63 7.71 2.84
C VAL A 132 -9.42 9.19 3.19
N ASN A 133 -10.26 10.09 2.64
CA ASN A 133 -10.20 11.52 2.92
C ASN A 133 -10.60 11.87 4.36
N LYS A 134 -11.42 11.07 5.04
CA LYS A 134 -11.68 11.23 6.48
C LYS A 134 -10.50 10.76 7.31
N ILE A 135 -9.93 9.60 6.97
CA ILE A 135 -8.78 9.02 7.69
C ILE A 135 -7.59 9.98 7.64
N LYS A 136 -7.27 10.56 6.47
CA LYS A 136 -6.10 11.44 6.33
C LYS A 136 -6.15 12.71 7.21
N LEU A 137 -7.33 13.08 7.72
CA LEU A 137 -7.56 14.26 8.56
C LEU A 137 -7.66 13.92 10.05
N CYS A 138 -7.46 12.66 10.44
CA CYS A 138 -7.48 12.30 11.87
C CYS A 138 -6.31 12.93 12.62
N GLU A 139 -6.50 13.15 13.93
CA GLU A 139 -5.41 13.59 14.80
C GLU A 139 -4.36 12.48 14.90
N THR A 140 -3.09 12.86 14.86
CA THR A 140 -1.97 11.92 14.97
C THR A 140 -1.04 12.29 16.12
N ALA A 141 -0.35 11.28 16.64
CA ALA A 141 0.60 11.37 17.74
C ALA A 141 1.81 10.46 17.49
N SER A 142 2.78 10.50 18.40
CA SER A 142 3.86 9.52 18.44
C SER A 142 3.49 8.36 19.35
N SER A 143 3.75 7.12 18.90
CA SER A 143 3.47 5.90 19.67
C SER A 143 4.55 4.85 19.39
N SER A 144 5.09 4.21 20.43
CA SER A 144 6.11 3.15 20.33
C SER A 144 7.31 3.47 19.43
N GLY A 145 7.75 4.73 19.39
CA GLY A 145 8.86 5.18 18.53
C GLY A 145 8.48 5.47 17.08
N HIS A 146 7.21 5.32 16.71
CA HIS A 146 6.65 5.72 15.43
C HIS A 146 5.99 7.09 15.54
N GLN A 147 6.10 7.89 14.49
CA GLN A 147 5.43 9.18 14.35
C GLN A 147 4.21 9.04 13.43
N ASP A 148 3.34 10.05 13.45
CA ASP A 148 2.16 10.15 12.59
C ASP A 148 1.15 8.99 12.79
N VAL A 149 1.12 8.40 14.00
CA VAL A 149 0.17 7.33 14.35
C VAL A 149 -1.18 7.96 14.71
N PRO A 150 -2.32 7.52 14.14
CA PRO A 150 -3.63 8.02 14.55
C PRO A 150 -3.85 7.94 16.06
N ALA A 151 -4.42 9.01 16.66
CA ALA A 151 -4.69 9.07 18.09
C ALA A 151 -5.78 8.09 18.54
N GLY A 152 -6.68 7.72 17.62
CA GLY A 152 -7.58 6.57 17.74
C GLY A 152 -7.33 5.59 16.61
N ASP A 153 -7.31 4.29 16.92
CA ASP A 153 -7.01 3.25 15.95
C ASP A 153 -7.98 3.30 14.75
N VAL A 154 -7.41 3.36 13.55
CA VAL A 154 -8.14 3.23 12.30
C VAL A 154 -7.95 1.81 11.80
N VAL A 155 -8.92 0.94 12.13
CA VAL A 155 -8.83 -0.51 11.95
C VAL A 155 -9.38 -0.92 10.58
N ILE A 156 -8.67 -1.83 9.91
CA ILE A 156 -9.17 -2.64 8.79
C ILE A 156 -9.87 -3.84 9.42
N GLU A 157 -11.19 -3.74 9.61
CA GLU A 157 -11.97 -4.78 10.30
C GLU A 157 -11.93 -6.12 9.55
N SER A 158 -12.08 -6.09 8.24
CA SER A 158 -11.96 -7.25 7.37
C SER A 158 -11.50 -6.87 5.96
N THR A 159 -10.98 -7.86 5.25
CA THR A 159 -10.67 -7.78 3.83
C THR A 159 -11.36 -8.89 3.06
N GLU A 160 -12.01 -8.52 1.95
CA GLU A 160 -12.72 -9.46 1.09
C GLU A 160 -12.27 -9.28 -0.36
N ILE A 161 -12.16 -10.40 -1.08
CA ILE A 161 -11.93 -10.39 -2.52
C ILE A 161 -13.27 -10.62 -3.19
N VAL A 162 -13.70 -9.61 -3.94
CA VAL A 162 -14.91 -9.66 -4.74
C VAL A 162 -14.51 -9.94 -6.19
N GLU A 163 -15.05 -11.01 -6.77
CA GLU A 163 -14.93 -11.30 -8.20
C GLU A 163 -16.10 -10.59 -8.92
N GLU A 164 -15.81 -9.95 -10.06
CA GLU A 164 -16.82 -9.37 -10.96
C GLU A 164 -17.46 -10.43 -11.87
#